data_AF-A0A932V9U1-F1
#
_entry.id   AF-A0A932V9U1-F1
#
_cell.length_a   1.000
_cell.length_b   1.000
_cell.length_c   1.000
_cell.angle_alpha   90.00
_cell.angle_beta   90.00
_cell.angle_gamma   90.00
#
_symmetry.space_group_name_H-M   'P 1'
#
loop_
_entity.id
_entity.type
_entity.pdbx_description
1 polymer ?
#
loop_
_entity_poly.entity_id
_entity_poly.type
_entity_poly.pdbx_seq_one_letter_code
_entity_poly.pdbx_strand_id
1 'polypeptide(L)'
;AWVAGVEPTLSVYICSEVPFAATAFSGQNDPRWCNKDFDKAYFDYNATLDRADKSKAAAAALSIISKELPILPLYQRINVQATNPRVLNFKPNATANELKNIEELDVKETSK
;
A
#
# COMPACT_ATOMS: atom_id res chain seq x y z
N ALA A 1 -3.74 7.20 -5.68
CA ALA A 1 -3.87 5.74 -5.50
C ALA A 1 -2.79 5.30 -4.53
N TRP A 2 -3.08 4.32 -3.67
CA TRP A 2 -2.08 3.77 -2.76
C TRP A 2 -0.90 3.24 -3.54
N VAL A 3 0.31 3.58 -3.09
CA VAL A 3 1.53 2.96 -3.64
C VAL A 3 1.46 1.48 -3.23
N ALA A 4 1.48 0.59 -4.22
CA ALA A 4 1.52 -0.84 -3.95
C ALA A 4 2.78 -1.14 -3.15
N GLY A 5 2.62 -1.71 -1.96
CA GLY A 5 3.72 -2.19 -1.14
C GLY A 5 3.99 -3.68 -1.38
N VAL A 6 5.04 -4.19 -0.73
CA VAL A 6 5.28 -5.64 -0.64
C VAL A 6 4.18 -6.33 0.19
N GLU A 7 3.62 -5.61 1.15
CA GLU A 7 2.59 -6.06 2.07
C GLU A 7 1.24 -5.38 1.78
N PRO A 8 0.11 -6.05 2.06
CA PRO A 8 -1.21 -5.43 1.93
C PRO A 8 -1.37 -4.26 2.90
N THR A 9 -1.96 -3.16 2.43
CA THR A 9 -2.29 -2.01 3.28
C THR A 9 -3.56 -2.30 4.07
N LEU A 10 -3.41 -2.96 5.22
CA LEU A 10 -4.53 -3.35 6.09
C LEU A 10 -4.92 -2.27 7.12
N SER A 11 -3.97 -1.41 7.49
CA SER A 11 -4.17 -0.39 8.54
C SER A 11 -5.35 0.53 8.25
N VAL A 12 -5.61 0.81 6.98
CA VAL A 12 -6.65 1.75 6.53
C VAL A 12 -8.07 1.24 6.75
N TYR A 13 -8.24 -0.01 7.18
CA TYR A 13 -9.55 -0.62 7.43
C TYR A 13 -9.84 -0.85 8.91
N ILE A 14 -8.96 -0.44 9.82
CA ILE A 14 -9.24 -0.54 11.26
C ILE A 14 -10.28 0.49 11.70
N CYS A 15 -11.01 0.19 12.77
CA CYS A 15 -12.08 1.06 13.26
C CYS A 15 -11.59 2.47 13.64
N SER A 16 -10.36 2.61 14.14
CA SER A 16 -9.79 3.91 14.50
C SER A 16 -9.44 4.80 13.30
N GLU A 17 -9.42 4.24 12.09
CA GLU A 17 -9.14 4.97 10.85
C GLU A 17 -10.41 5.50 10.17
N VAL A 18 -11.59 5.35 10.79
CA VAL A 18 -12.84 5.92 10.29
C VAL A 18 -12.82 7.45 10.44
N PRO A 19 -12.92 8.23 9.35
CA PRO A 19 -12.91 9.68 9.44
C PRO A 19 -14.29 10.23 9.88
N PHE A 20 -14.32 11.00 10.97
CA PHE A 20 -15.52 11.70 11.46
C PHE A 20 -15.18 13.07 12.07
N ALA A 21 -16.20 13.90 12.33
CA ALA A 21 -16.01 15.29 12.73
C ALA A 21 -15.14 15.45 14.00
N ALA A 22 -15.29 14.55 14.98
CA ALA A 22 -14.49 14.60 16.21
C ALA A 22 -13.02 14.16 16.03
N THR A 23 -12.67 13.49 14.93
CA THR A 23 -11.26 13.27 14.53
C THR A 23 -10.75 14.32 13.56
N ALA A 24 -11.49 15.43 13.38
CA ALA A 24 -11.23 16.41 12.33
C ALA A 24 -11.13 15.77 10.93
N PHE A 25 -11.89 14.68 10.71
CA PHE A 25 -11.86 13.87 9.49
C PHE A 25 -10.50 13.22 9.21
N SER A 26 -9.66 13.00 10.22
CA SER A 26 -8.47 12.18 10.07
C SER A 26 -8.83 10.70 9.89
N GLY A 27 -7.98 9.96 9.18
CA GLY A 27 -8.14 8.54 8.92
C GLY A 27 -8.39 8.24 7.45
N GLN A 28 -8.17 7.00 7.04
CA GLN A 28 -8.25 6.60 5.62
C GLN A 28 -9.25 5.46 5.36
N ASN A 29 -10.09 5.12 6.35
CA ASN A 29 -11.17 4.15 6.21
C ASN A 29 -12.41 4.79 5.57
N ASP A 30 -12.29 5.13 4.29
CA ASP A 30 -13.34 5.77 3.50
C ASP A 30 -14.67 4.98 3.47
N PRO A 31 -14.69 3.63 3.45
CA PRO A 31 -15.94 2.86 3.55
C PRO A 31 -16.68 3.03 4.88
N ARG A 32 -16.02 3.58 5.91
CA ARG A 32 -16.53 3.66 7.30
C ARG A 32 -16.92 2.29 7.87
N TRP A 33 -16.23 1.25 7.43
CA TRP A 33 -16.42 -0.12 7.92
C TRP A 33 -15.67 -0.32 9.23
N CYS A 34 -16.26 -1.06 10.17
CA CYS A 34 -15.62 -1.37 11.44
C CYS A 34 -15.98 -2.79 11.87
N ASN A 35 -14.95 -3.59 12.09
CA ASN A 35 -15.06 -4.98 12.54
C ASN A 35 -13.96 -5.26 13.59
N LYS A 36 -14.37 -5.65 14.81
CA LYS A 36 -13.44 -5.86 15.93
C LYS A 36 -12.53 -7.08 15.73
N ASP A 37 -13.01 -8.11 15.03
CA ASP A 37 -12.22 -9.29 14.71
C ASP A 37 -11.14 -8.94 13.67
N PHE A 38 -11.47 -8.05 12.73
CA PHE A 38 -10.50 -7.48 11.80
C PHE A 38 -9.44 -6.65 12.52
N ASP A 39 -9.84 -5.72 13.40
CA ASP A 39 -8.90 -4.92 14.21
C ASP A 39 -7.93 -5.84 14.98
N LYS A 40 -8.45 -6.88 15.64
CA LYS A 40 -7.62 -7.87 16.32
C LYS A 40 -6.64 -8.56 15.36
N ALA A 41 -7.14 -9.07 14.23
CA ALA A 41 -6.30 -9.74 13.24
C ALA A 41 -5.22 -8.80 12.66
N TYR A 42 -5.54 -7.52 12.46
CA TYR A 42 -4.58 -6.50 12.04
C TYR A 42 -3.49 -6.28 13.09
N PHE A 43 -3.84 -6.16 14.38
CA PHE A 43 -2.82 -5.95 15.43
C PHE A 43 -1.92 -7.17 15.60
N ASP A 44 -2.45 -8.39 15.50
CA ASP A 44 -1.65 -9.62 15.49
C ASP A 44 -0.69 -9.63 14.26
N TYR A 45 -1.18 -9.27 13.08
CA TYR A 45 -0.38 -9.10 11.87
C TYR A 45 0.73 -8.05 12.04
N ASN A 46 0.41 -6.88 12.58
CA ASN A 46 1.33 -5.76 12.73
C ASN A 46 2.42 -6.05 13.77
N ALA A 47 2.12 -6.88 14.77
CA ALA A 47 3.08 -7.32 15.78
C ALA A 47 3.97 -8.49 15.31
N THR A 48 3.66 -9.13 14.18
CA THR A 48 4.41 -10.30 13.69
C THR A 48 5.60 -9.87 12.82
N LEU A 49 6.81 -10.35 13.16
CA LEU A 49 8.05 -10.02 12.44
C LEU A 49 8.52 -11.12 11.48
N ASP A 50 8.29 -12.39 11.82
CA ASP A 50 8.63 -13.49 10.93
C ASP A 50 7.78 -13.41 9.66
N ARG A 51 8.41 -13.49 8.49
CA ARG A 51 7.74 -13.28 7.21
C ARG A 51 6.68 -14.33 6.92
N ALA A 52 6.94 -15.59 7.23
CA ALA A 52 6.01 -16.67 6.94
C ALA A 52 4.78 -16.56 7.84
N ASP A 53 4.98 -16.25 9.11
CA ASP A 53 3.88 -16.07 10.06
C ASP A 53 3.11 -14.77 9.80
N LYS A 54 3.79 -13.69 9.43
CA LYS A 54 3.16 -12.43 9.03
C LYS A 54 2.27 -12.61 7.80
N SER A 55 2.68 -13.45 6.84
CA SER A 55 1.87 -13.79 5.67
C SER A 55 0.59 -14.56 6.06
N LYS A 56 0.67 -15.47 7.03
CA LYS A 56 -0.51 -16.18 7.56
C LYS A 56 -1.45 -15.21 8.28
N ALA A 57 -0.91 -14.31 9.11
CA ALA A 57 -1.70 -13.30 9.82
C ALA A 57 -2.40 -12.34 8.85
N ALA A 58 -1.71 -11.90 7.79
CA ALA A 58 -2.31 -11.08 6.73
C ALA A 58 -3.46 -11.81 6.02
N ALA A 59 -3.29 -13.10 5.72
CA ALA A 59 -4.34 -13.91 5.09
C ALA A 59 -5.59 -14.04 5.99
N ALA A 60 -5.41 -14.13 7.31
CA ALA A 60 -6.53 -14.15 8.25
C ALA A 60 -7.34 -12.84 8.21
N ALA A 61 -6.66 -11.68 8.23
CA ALA A 61 -7.31 -10.37 8.13
C ALA A 61 -8.02 -10.19 6.76
N LEU A 62 -7.36 -10.57 5.66
CA LEU A 62 -7.94 -10.51 4.31
C LEU A 62 -9.13 -11.45 4.12
N SER A 63 -9.18 -12.57 4.84
CA SER A 63 -10.34 -13.48 4.84
C SER A 63 -11.61 -12.77 5.35
N ILE A 64 -11.48 -11.89 6.35
CA ILE A 64 -12.61 -11.11 6.88
C ILE A 64 -13.07 -10.09 5.85
N ILE A 65 -12.15 -9.31 5.27
CA ILE A 65 -12.46 -8.35 4.18
C ILE A 65 -13.16 -9.06 3.02
N SER A 66 -12.70 -10.26 2.64
CA SER A 66 -13.29 -11.01 1.52
C SER A 66 -14.70 -11.53 1.81
N LYS A 67 -15.04 -11.76 3.08
CA LYS A 67 -16.38 -12.22 3.51
C LYS A 67 -17.37 -11.08 3.65
N GLU A 68 -16.92 -9.94 4.20
CA GLU A 68 -17.80 -8.80 4.49
C GLU A 68 -17.84 -7.76 3.36
N LEU A 69 -16.88 -7.82 2.42
CA LEU A 69 -16.82 -6.97 1.22
C LEU A 69 -17.00 -5.47 1.51
N PRO A 70 -16.26 -4.87 2.48
CA PRO A 70 -16.31 -3.42 2.70
C PRO A 70 -15.75 -2.63 1.50
N ILE A 71 -14.94 -3.31 0.68
CA ILE A 71 -14.45 -2.87 -0.62
C ILE A 71 -14.67 -4.00 -1.62
N LEU A 72 -14.70 -3.66 -2.91
CA LEU A 72 -14.68 -4.64 -3.99
C LEU A 72 -13.34 -4.55 -4.74
N PRO A 73 -12.34 -5.39 -4.41
CA PRO A 73 -11.09 -5.42 -5.16
C PRO A 73 -11.35 -5.87 -6.60
N LEU A 74 -10.82 -5.13 -7.57
CA LEU A 74 -10.96 -5.45 -8.99
C LEU A 74 -9.70 -6.12 -9.54
N TYR A 75 -8.60 -5.36 -9.60
CA TYR A 75 -7.30 -5.82 -10.10
C TYR A 75 -6.19 -4.86 -9.64
N GLN A 76 -4.95 -5.35 -9.63
CA GLN A 76 -3.77 -4.49 -9.48
C GLN A 76 -3.47 -3.76 -10.79
N ARG A 77 -3.26 -2.45 -10.72
CA ARG A 77 -2.97 -1.64 -11.91
C ARG A 77 -1.50 -1.80 -12.29
N ILE A 78 -1.23 -1.92 -13.59
CA ILE A 78 0.12 -1.74 -14.11
C ILE A 78 0.44 -0.25 -14.18
N ASN A 79 1.66 0.13 -13.78
CA ASN A 79 2.17 1.48 -13.96
C ASN A 79 3.09 1.51 -15.18
N VAL A 80 2.74 2.32 -16.17
CA VAL A 80 3.55 2.54 -17.38
C VAL A 80 4.38 3.79 -17.17
N GLN A 81 5.68 3.67 -17.38
CA GLN A 81 6.64 4.75 -17.16
C GLN A 81 7.41 5.00 -18.45
N ALA A 82 7.72 6.27 -18.72
CA ALA A 82 8.49 6.68 -19.89
C ALA A 82 9.52 7.73 -19.47
N THR A 83 10.72 7.64 -20.01
CA THR A 83 11.78 8.63 -19.83
C THR A 83 12.35 9.05 -21.17
N ASN A 84 12.98 10.22 -21.21
CA ASN A 84 13.79 10.60 -22.37
C ASN A 84 14.93 9.57 -22.51
N PRO A 85 15.30 9.11 -23.72
CA PRO A 85 16.40 8.15 -23.92
C PRO A 85 17.76 8.60 -23.38
N ARG A 86 17.93 9.89 -23.08
CA ARG A 86 19.13 10.44 -22.45
C ARG A 86 19.15 10.31 -20.93
N VAL A 87 18.02 9.96 -20.29
CA VAL A 87 17.99 9.74 -18.84
C VAL A 87 18.70 8.42 -18.53
N LEU A 88 19.69 8.50 -17.66
CA LEU A 88 20.49 7.38 -17.18
C LEU A 88 19.98 6.95 -15.81
N ASN A 89 20.19 5.66 -15.50
CA ASN A 89 19.89 5.05 -14.20
C ASN A 89 18.42 5.13 -13.75
N PHE A 90 17.48 5.32 -14.67
CA PHE A 90 16.06 5.20 -14.37
C PHE A 90 15.70 3.73 -14.09
N LYS A 91 15.41 3.40 -12.82
CA LYS A 91 15.16 2.03 -12.35
C LYS A 91 13.74 1.92 -11.76
N PRO A 92 12.70 1.78 -12.62
CA PRO A 92 11.33 1.63 -12.15
C PRO A 92 11.18 0.42 -11.24
N ASN A 93 10.40 0.57 -10.16
CA ASN A 93 10.14 -0.48 -9.19
C ASN A 93 8.63 -0.60 -8.93
N ALA A 94 8.09 -1.81 -9.06
CA ALA A 94 6.65 -2.06 -8.90
C ALA A 94 6.13 -1.81 -7.46
N THR A 95 7.02 -1.76 -6.47
CA THR A 95 6.68 -1.61 -5.05
C THR A 95 7.23 -0.32 -4.42
N ALA A 96 7.68 0.64 -5.22
CA ALA A 96 8.23 1.90 -4.74
C ALA A 96 7.94 3.06 -5.71
N ASN A 97 8.14 4.28 -5.23
CA ASN A 97 8.14 5.47 -6.09
C ASN A 97 9.22 5.34 -7.18
N GLU A 98 8.89 5.82 -8.37
CA GLU A 98 9.73 5.89 -9.57
C GLU A 98 11.04 6.64 -9.36
N LEU A 99 11.08 7.54 -8.37
CA LEU A 99 12.24 8.34 -7.99
C LEU A 99 12.96 7.81 -6.73
N LYS A 100 12.75 6.54 -6.36
CA LYS A 100 13.40 5.94 -5.18
C LYS A 100 14.94 6.06 -5.22
N ASN A 101 15.53 6.05 -6.41
CA ASN A 101 16.97 6.16 -6.62
C ASN A 101 17.36 7.49 -7.29
N ILE A 102 16.73 8.60 -6.89
CA ILE A 102 16.92 9.92 -7.51
C ILE A 102 18.38 10.37 -7.51
N GLU A 103 19.14 9.98 -6.49
CA GLU A 103 20.57 10.24 -6.34
C GLU A 103 21.44 9.57 -7.42
N GLU A 104 20.94 8.54 -8.08
CA GLU A 104 21.62 7.86 -9.18
C GLU A 104 21.20 8.40 -10.54
N LEU A 105 20.08 9.14 -10.64
CA LEU A 105 19.57 9.64 -11.91
C LEU A 105 20.51 10.67 -12.51
N ASP A 106 20.74 10.55 -13.83
CA ASP A 106 21.60 11.46 -14.57
C ASP A 106 21.07 11.66 -16.00
N VAL A 107 21.63 12.61 -16.75
CA VAL A 107 21.29 12.88 -18.13
C VAL A 107 22.56 12.86 -18.97
N LYS A 108 22.56 12.06 -20.04
CA LYS A 108 23.64 12.06 -21.03
C LYS A 108 23.76 13.45 -21.65
N GLU A 109 24.88 14.12 -21.40
CA GLU A 109 25.22 15.39 -22.05
C GLU A 109 25.35 15.19 -23.56
N THR A 110 24.85 16.16 -24.32
CA THR A 110 25.07 16.24 -25.76
C THR A 110 26.32 17.06 -26.03
N SER A 111 27.33 16.46 -26.67
CA SER A 111 28.45 17.19 -27.25
C SER A 111 27.89 18.26 -28.20
N LYS A 112 28.35 19.50 -28.05
CA LYS A 112 28.04 20.60 -28.96
C LYS A 112 28.63 20.36 -30.35
#